data_AF-A0A931E5M3-F1
#
_entry.id   AF-A0A931E5M3-F1
#
_cell.length_a   1.000
_cell.length_b   1.000
_cell.length_c   1.000
_cell.angle_alpha   90.00
_cell.angle_beta   90.00
_cell.angle_gamma   90.00
#
_symmetry.space_group_name_H-M   'P 1'
#
loop_
_entity.id
_entity.type
_entity.pdbx_description
1 polymer ?
#
loop_
_entity_poly.entity_id
_entity_poly.type
_entity_poly.pdbx_seq_one_letter_code
_entity_poly.pdbx_strand_id
1 'polypeptide(L)'
;MSDLNESLALSEELLAFIKQSPSMFHTTQTIKEYLLENGFTYLSEGSSWDIQPGGSYFTTRNNSSIVSWKVGEKFRDVQTSTADAPYHFQLAVAHGDSPTYKVKAQPELTGDGNSLRLNTEAYGGMLDHTWFDRPLGIAGRVLVKVG
;
A
#
# COMPACT_ATOMS: atom_id res chain seq x y z
N MET A 1 28.37 13.30 12.66
CA MET A 1 28.56 13.08 11.20
C MET A 1 27.93 11.77 10.75
N SER A 2 27.99 10.69 11.54
CA SER A 2 27.25 9.43 11.30
C SER A 2 25.73 9.63 11.17
N ASP A 3 25.14 10.34 12.13
CA ASP A 3 23.67 10.41 12.27
C ASP A 3 23.03 11.25 11.16
N LEU A 4 23.76 12.24 10.65
CA LEU A 4 23.32 13.04 9.51
C LEU A 4 23.29 12.22 8.22
N ASN A 5 24.29 11.36 8.02
CA ASN A 5 24.37 10.49 6.84
C ASN A 5 23.26 9.43 6.87
N GLU A 6 22.97 8.87 8.05
CA GLU A 6 21.86 7.93 8.23
C GLU A 6 20.50 8.59 7.98
N SER A 7 20.28 9.79 8.54
CA SER A 7 19.05 10.55 8.28
C SER A 7 18.88 10.92 6.81
N LEU A 8 19.98 11.22 6.10
CA LEU A 8 19.95 11.52 4.67
C LEU A 8 19.57 10.28 3.87
N ALA A 9 20.20 9.14 4.14
CA ALA A 9 19.90 7.87 3.47
C ALA A 9 18.42 7.46 3.64
N LEU A 10 17.88 7.58 4.86
CA LEU A 10 16.47 7.31 5.13
C LEU A 10 15.53 8.25 4.38
N SER A 11 15.90 9.53 4.26
CA SER A 11 15.11 10.51 3.49
C SER A 11 15.11 10.20 2.00
N GLU A 12 16.26 9.82 1.44
CA GLU A 12 16.39 9.40 0.05
C GLU A 12 15.57 8.13 -0.24
N GLU A 13 15.59 7.16 0.66
CA GLU A 13 14.77 5.95 0.58
C GLU A 13 13.27 6.29 0.61
N LEU A 14 12.84 7.17 1.51
CA LEU A 14 11.45 7.62 1.58
C LEU A 14 11.02 8.31 0.27
N LEU A 15 11.86 9.16 -0.31
CA LEU A 15 11.58 9.81 -1.59
C LEU A 15 11.48 8.79 -2.72
N ALA A 16 12.34 7.77 -2.73
CA ALA A 16 12.25 6.67 -3.69
C ALA A 16 10.96 5.87 -3.53
N PHE A 17 10.54 5.58 -2.29
CA PHE A 17 9.29 4.90 -1.98
C PHE A 17 8.07 5.70 -2.48
N ILE A 18 8.02 7.01 -2.21
CA ILE A 18 6.95 7.90 -2.67
C ILE A 18 6.89 7.92 -4.19
N LYS A 19 8.04 8.02 -4.87
CA LYS A 19 8.12 8.03 -6.33
C LYS A 19 7.60 6.73 -6.96
N GLN A 20 7.82 5.60 -6.30
CA GLN A 20 7.32 4.28 -6.73
C GLN A 20 5.84 4.05 -6.40
N SER A 21 5.22 4.93 -5.60
CA SER A 21 3.88 4.73 -5.04
C SER A 21 2.85 5.79 -5.50
N PRO A 22 2.65 6.02 -6.82
CA PRO A 22 1.75 7.07 -7.31
C PRO A 22 0.25 6.78 -7.10
N SER A 23 -0.12 5.62 -6.56
CA SER A 23 -1.50 5.27 -6.18
C SER A 23 -1.48 4.20 -5.09
N MET A 24 -2.59 4.00 -4.38
CA MET A 24 -2.69 2.98 -3.32
C MET A 24 -2.34 1.55 -3.79
N PHE A 25 -2.56 1.25 -5.08
CA PHE A 25 -2.18 -0.05 -5.65
C PHE A 25 -0.67 -0.19 -5.76
N HIS A 26 0.00 0.89 -6.16
CA HIS A 26 1.46 0.93 -6.25
C HIS A 26 2.09 0.96 -4.85
N THR A 27 1.54 1.71 -3.90
CA THR A 27 1.96 1.67 -2.49
C THR A 27 1.96 0.23 -1.94
N THR A 28 0.87 -0.50 -2.18
CA THR A 28 0.75 -1.91 -1.76
C THR A 28 1.79 -2.79 -2.43
N GLN A 29 2.05 -2.58 -3.72
CA GLN A 29 3.06 -3.33 -4.47
C GLN A 29 4.49 -3.04 -3.95
N THR A 30 4.86 -1.78 -3.74
CA THR A 30 6.17 -1.38 -3.20
C THR A 30 6.40 -1.99 -1.82
N ILE A 31 5.41 -1.91 -0.91
CA ILE A 31 5.53 -2.53 0.43
C ILE A 31 5.67 -4.05 0.30
N LYS A 32 4.91 -4.68 -0.60
CA LYS A 32 5.03 -6.13 -0.87
C LYS A 32 6.45 -6.50 -1.31
N GLU A 33 7.06 -5.72 -2.20
CA GLU A 33 8.44 -5.95 -2.66
C GLU A 33 9.43 -5.86 -1.49
N TYR A 34 9.31 -4.81 -0.67
CA TYR A 34 10.16 -4.65 0.52
C TYR A 34 10.01 -5.82 1.49
N LEU A 35 8.79 -6.30 1.73
CA LEU A 35 8.52 -7.44 2.59
C LEU A 35 9.15 -8.73 2.04
N LEU A 36 9.01 -8.98 0.73
CA LEU A 36 9.61 -10.14 0.07
C LEU A 36 11.14 -10.11 0.14
N GLU A 37 11.76 -8.96 -0.12
CA GLU A 37 13.21 -8.76 -0.01
C GLU A 37 13.72 -8.98 1.43
N ASN A 38 12.88 -8.69 2.43
CA ASN A 38 13.17 -8.92 3.84
C ASN A 38 12.71 -10.30 4.35
N GLY A 39 12.42 -11.24 3.44
CA GLY A 39 12.16 -12.65 3.76
C GLY A 39 10.76 -12.95 4.32
N PHE A 40 9.79 -12.04 4.17
CA PHE A 40 8.41 -12.34 4.52
C PHE A 40 7.77 -13.25 3.47
N THR A 41 6.89 -14.14 3.93
CA THR A 41 6.13 -15.05 3.08
C THR A 41 4.75 -14.48 2.75
N TYR A 42 4.40 -14.42 1.47
CA TYR A 42 3.05 -14.07 1.04
C TYR A 42 2.07 -15.21 1.35
N LEU A 43 0.95 -14.87 1.98
CA LEU A 43 -0.16 -15.78 2.23
C LEU A 43 -1.42 -15.28 1.52
N SER A 44 -2.05 -16.13 0.72
CA SER A 44 -3.30 -15.79 0.03
C SER A 44 -4.48 -15.85 0.99
N GLU A 45 -5.31 -14.80 1.06
CA GLU A 45 -6.56 -14.81 1.85
C GLU A 45 -7.57 -15.88 1.38
N GLY A 46 -7.39 -16.45 0.18
CA GLY A 46 -8.22 -17.52 -0.35
C GLY A 46 -7.74 -18.94 -0.02
N SER A 47 -6.72 -19.10 0.83
CA SER A 47 -6.11 -20.39 1.17
C SER A 47 -5.96 -20.55 2.68
N SER A 48 -5.90 -21.79 3.17
CA SER A 48 -5.53 -22.06 4.55
C SER A 48 -4.09 -21.62 4.82
N TRP A 49 -3.84 -21.04 5.99
CA TRP A 49 -2.51 -20.59 6.38
C TRP A 49 -1.87 -21.56 7.35
N ASP A 50 -0.61 -21.91 7.09
CA ASP A 50 0.25 -22.59 8.05
C ASP A 50 1.19 -21.58 8.69
N ILE A 51 0.90 -21.21 9.93
CA ILE A 51 1.59 -20.12 10.65
C ILE A 51 2.51 -20.72 11.72
N GLN A 52 3.80 -20.55 11.51
CA GLN A 52 4.85 -21.05 12.40
C GLN A 52 5.38 -19.97 13.37
N PRO A 53 5.71 -20.33 14.63
CA PRO A 53 6.46 -19.46 15.54
C PRO A 53 7.77 -18.97 14.91
N GLY A 54 8.12 -17.70 15.11
CA GLY A 54 9.27 -17.05 14.46
C GLY A 54 9.05 -16.68 12.98
N GLY A 55 7.94 -17.09 12.37
CA GLY A 55 7.64 -16.80 10.97
C GLY A 55 7.26 -15.34 10.72
N SER A 56 7.51 -14.88 9.48
CA SER A 56 7.18 -13.52 9.01
C SER A 56 6.30 -13.64 7.77
N TYR A 57 5.11 -13.03 7.82
CA TYR A 57 4.08 -13.23 6.80
C TYR A 57 3.41 -11.92 6.42
N PHE A 58 2.83 -11.88 5.23
CA PHE A 58 1.95 -10.80 4.82
C PHE A 58 0.87 -11.28 3.88
N THR A 59 -0.21 -10.52 3.81
CA THR A 59 -1.26 -10.70 2.81
C THR A 59 -1.72 -9.36 2.26
N THR A 60 -2.45 -9.41 1.15
CA THR A 60 -2.99 -8.23 0.48
C THR A 60 -4.46 -8.43 0.16
N ARG A 61 -5.27 -7.40 0.38
CA ARG A 61 -6.68 -7.35 -0.04
C ARG A 61 -6.85 -6.34 -1.15
N ASN A 62 -7.55 -6.71 -2.23
CA ASN A 62 -7.85 -5.84 -3.38
C ASN A 62 -6.60 -5.24 -4.08
N ASN A 63 -5.39 -5.70 -3.73
CA ASN A 63 -4.11 -5.10 -4.09
C ASN A 63 -3.98 -3.62 -3.67
N SER A 64 -4.80 -3.13 -2.74
CA SER A 64 -4.79 -1.74 -2.25
C SER A 64 -4.57 -1.63 -0.74
N SER A 65 -4.45 -2.76 -0.07
CA SER A 65 -4.22 -2.84 1.36
C SER A 65 -3.32 -4.04 1.63
N ILE A 66 -2.43 -3.88 2.59
CA ILE A 66 -1.45 -4.90 2.99
C ILE A 66 -1.40 -4.98 4.50
N VAL A 67 -1.34 -6.20 5.02
CA VAL A 67 -1.11 -6.48 6.43
C VAL A 67 0.08 -7.43 6.50
N SER A 68 1.08 -7.06 7.30
CA SER A 68 2.28 -7.86 7.56
C SER A 68 2.45 -8.07 9.05
N TRP A 69 2.93 -9.24 9.44
CA TRP A 69 3.15 -9.58 10.85
C TRP A 69 4.35 -10.51 11.02
N LYS A 70 4.95 -10.46 12.21
CA LYS A 70 5.93 -11.43 12.68
C LYS A 70 5.37 -12.17 13.88
N VAL A 71 5.50 -13.49 13.88
CA VAL A 71 5.05 -14.35 14.98
C VAL A 71 6.20 -14.46 15.98
N GLY A 72 5.94 -14.20 17.26
CA GLY A 72 6.96 -14.36 18.30
C GLY A 72 7.47 -15.80 18.39
N GLU A 73 8.77 -15.99 18.59
CA GLU A 73 9.39 -17.32 18.66
C GLU A 73 8.86 -18.20 19.81
N LYS A 74 8.44 -17.55 20.90
CA LYS A 74 7.89 -18.23 22.09
C LYS A 74 6.38 -18.42 22.01
N PHE A 75 5.76 -18.10 20.89
CA PHE A 75 4.36 -18.43 20.65
C PHE A 75 4.23 -19.95 20.64
N ARG A 76 3.50 -20.50 21.61
CA ARG A 76 3.16 -21.94 21.67
C ARG A 76 1.67 -22.07 21.39
N ASP A 77 1.26 -23.15 20.73
CA ASP A 77 -0.15 -23.47 20.50
C ASP A 77 -0.97 -23.28 21.78
N VAL A 78 -1.73 -22.18 21.85
CA VAL A 78 -2.62 -21.88 22.96
C VAL A 78 -3.91 -22.64 22.71
N GLN A 79 -3.88 -23.95 22.96
CA GLN A 79 -5.11 -24.76 23.04
C GLN A 79 -5.94 -24.44 24.29
N THR A 80 -5.46 -23.58 25.19
CA THR A 80 -6.17 -23.15 26.38
C THR A 80 -6.57 -21.68 26.27
N SER A 81 -7.81 -21.44 25.88
CA SER A 81 -8.45 -20.14 26.07
C SER A 81 -8.56 -19.84 27.58
N THR A 82 -7.64 -19.05 28.11
CA THR A 82 -7.83 -18.37 29.39
C THR A 82 -7.43 -16.92 29.23
N ALA A 83 -8.03 -16.06 30.06
CA ALA A 83 -7.79 -14.63 30.12
C ALA A 83 -6.33 -14.23 30.44
N ASP A 84 -5.44 -15.21 30.62
CA ASP A 84 -4.01 -15.11 30.92
C ASP A 84 -3.14 -15.56 29.74
N ALA A 85 -3.59 -15.30 28.50
CA ALA A 85 -2.82 -15.64 27.31
C ALA A 85 -1.44 -14.94 27.34
N PRO A 86 -0.31 -15.67 27.26
CA PRO A 86 1.03 -15.11 27.44
C PRO A 86 1.54 -14.33 26.20
N TYR A 87 0.63 -13.78 25.40
CA TYR A 87 0.97 -13.06 24.17
C TYR A 87 0.13 -11.79 24.00
N HIS A 88 0.69 -10.83 23.28
CA HIS A 88 0.04 -9.58 22.91
C HIS A 88 0.30 -9.27 21.44
N PHE A 89 -0.55 -8.44 20.85
CA PHE A 89 -0.31 -7.88 19.52
C PHE A 89 0.30 -6.49 19.66
N GLN A 90 1.39 -6.24 18.95
CA GLN A 90 1.94 -4.90 18.77
C GLN A 90 1.59 -4.45 17.36
N LEU A 91 0.78 -3.39 17.28
CA LEU A 91 0.18 -2.94 16.03
C LEU A 91 0.67 -1.52 15.72
N ALA A 92 1.20 -1.35 14.51
CA ALA A 92 1.40 -0.05 13.89
C ALA A 92 0.46 0.02 12.68
N VAL A 93 -0.27 1.13 12.53
CA VAL A 93 -1.28 1.29 11.49
C VAL A 93 -1.05 2.61 10.77
N ALA A 94 -1.09 2.56 9.45
CA ALA A 94 -1.09 3.69 8.55
C ALA A 94 -2.09 3.41 7.41
N HIS A 95 -2.30 4.39 6.53
CA HIS A 95 -3.10 4.23 5.32
C HIS A 95 -2.24 4.52 4.08
N GLY A 96 -2.49 3.80 2.98
CA GLY A 96 -1.66 3.85 1.78
C GLY A 96 -2.21 4.73 0.66
N ASP A 97 -3.34 5.39 0.89
CA ASP A 97 -4.02 6.30 -0.03
C ASP A 97 -3.77 7.77 0.34
N SER A 98 -4.08 8.67 -0.58
CA SER A 98 -3.96 10.11 -0.38
C SER A 98 -5.04 10.82 -1.19
N PRO A 99 -5.44 12.05 -0.81
CA PRO A 99 -6.36 12.84 -1.61
C PRO A 99 -5.86 12.98 -3.05
N THR A 100 -6.73 12.73 -4.03
CA THR A 100 -6.38 12.74 -5.47
C THR A 100 -7.59 12.92 -6.37
N TYR A 101 -7.36 13.18 -7.66
CA TYR A 101 -8.38 13.02 -8.70
C TYR A 101 -8.37 11.60 -9.26
N LYS A 102 -9.54 10.95 -9.29
CA LYS A 102 -9.75 9.65 -9.95
C LYS A 102 -10.51 9.84 -11.25
N VAL A 103 -10.11 9.11 -12.29
CA VAL A 103 -10.84 9.10 -13.57
C VAL A 103 -12.16 8.35 -13.38
N LYS A 104 -13.28 8.96 -13.78
CA LYS A 104 -14.61 8.34 -13.67
C LYS A 104 -14.81 7.25 -14.72
N ALA A 105 -15.77 6.36 -14.45
CA ALA A 105 -16.16 5.27 -15.36
C ALA A 105 -16.65 5.75 -16.74
N GLN A 106 -17.21 6.96 -16.82
CA GLN A 106 -17.46 7.68 -18.08
C GLN A 106 -16.41 8.79 -18.21
N PRO A 107 -15.21 8.47 -18.73
CA PRO A 107 -14.04 9.35 -18.61
C PRO A 107 -14.04 10.46 -19.65
N GLU A 108 -14.70 10.30 -20.79
CA GLU A 108 -14.57 11.23 -21.90
C GLU A 108 -15.58 12.38 -21.81
N LEU A 109 -15.08 13.61 -21.94
CA LEU A 109 -15.88 14.82 -22.12
C LEU A 109 -15.34 15.61 -23.30
N THR A 110 -16.25 16.19 -24.09
CA THR A 110 -15.87 17.17 -25.11
C THR A 110 -15.28 18.41 -24.42
N GLY A 111 -14.09 18.81 -24.83
CA GLY A 111 -13.43 20.04 -24.40
C GLY A 111 -13.47 21.13 -25.46
N ASP A 112 -13.06 22.34 -25.05
CA ASP A 112 -12.98 23.48 -25.95
C ASP A 112 -11.85 23.27 -26.98
N GLY A 113 -11.96 23.92 -28.14
CA GLY A 113 -10.92 23.88 -29.17
C GLY A 113 -10.65 22.48 -29.74
N ASN A 114 -11.67 21.62 -29.79
CA ASN A 114 -11.55 20.20 -30.19
C ASN A 114 -10.63 19.36 -29.29
N SER A 115 -10.48 19.73 -28.02
CA SER A 115 -9.77 18.93 -27.03
C SER A 115 -10.65 17.83 -26.45
N LEU A 116 -10.03 16.74 -26.00
CA LEU A 116 -10.65 15.72 -25.15
C LEU A 116 -10.31 16.04 -23.69
N ARG A 117 -11.31 16.05 -22.81
CA ARG A 117 -11.12 16.18 -21.37
C ARG A 117 -11.43 14.87 -20.68
N LEU A 118 -10.68 14.58 -19.62
CA LEU A 118 -10.96 13.46 -18.72
C LEU A 118 -11.85 13.92 -17.57
N ASN A 119 -13.00 13.28 -17.42
CA ASN A 119 -13.92 13.46 -16.29
C ASN A 119 -13.32 12.80 -15.06
N THR A 120 -13.10 13.60 -14.02
CA THR A 120 -12.54 13.13 -12.76
C THR A 120 -13.50 13.36 -11.59
N GLU A 121 -13.28 12.62 -10.51
CA GLU A 121 -13.88 12.84 -9.20
C GLU A 121 -12.78 13.12 -8.18
N ALA A 122 -13.03 14.06 -7.27
CA ALA A 122 -12.18 14.27 -6.12
C ALA A 122 -12.33 13.09 -5.15
N TYR A 123 -11.21 12.63 -4.62
CA TYR A 123 -11.14 11.63 -3.56
C TYR A 123 -10.45 12.27 -2.35
N GLY A 124 -11.10 12.22 -1.18
CA GLY A 124 -10.57 12.82 0.06
C GLY A 124 -10.75 14.34 0.18
N GLY A 125 -10.19 14.93 1.25
CA GLY A 125 -10.25 16.37 1.53
C GLY A 125 -9.14 17.15 0.83
N MET A 126 -9.36 17.47 -0.45
CA MET A 126 -8.34 18.05 -1.33
C MET A 126 -8.12 19.55 -1.13
N LEU A 127 -6.89 20.00 -1.41
CA LEU A 127 -6.59 21.41 -1.71
C LEU A 127 -6.62 21.62 -3.23
N ASP A 128 -7.81 21.72 -3.82
CA ASP A 128 -8.03 21.62 -5.27
C ASP A 128 -7.14 22.54 -6.12
N HIS A 129 -6.95 23.78 -5.67
CA HIS A 129 -6.18 24.79 -6.41
C HIS A 129 -4.72 24.38 -6.65
N THR A 130 -4.14 23.49 -5.83
CA THR A 130 -2.74 23.03 -5.97
C THR A 130 -2.52 22.06 -7.13
N TRP A 131 -3.61 21.49 -7.67
CA TRP A 131 -3.62 20.56 -8.80
C TRP A 131 -3.66 21.23 -10.17
N PHE A 132 -4.03 22.52 -10.22
CA PHE A 132 -4.02 23.29 -11.47
C PHE A 132 -2.59 23.54 -11.95
N ASP A 133 -2.42 23.66 -13.27
CA ASP A 133 -1.14 23.94 -13.93
C ASP A 133 0.00 22.97 -13.55
N ARG A 134 -0.35 21.70 -13.29
CA ARG A 134 0.59 20.61 -13.05
C ARG A 134 0.65 19.64 -14.24
N PRO A 135 1.84 19.10 -14.57
CA PRO A 135 1.97 18.04 -15.56
C PRO A 135 1.52 16.70 -14.95
N LEU A 136 0.21 16.50 -14.83
CA LEU A 136 -0.36 15.30 -14.20
C LEU A 136 -0.18 14.06 -15.06
N GLY A 137 0.12 12.93 -14.41
CA GLY A 137 0.10 11.59 -15.00
C GLY A 137 -1.11 10.78 -14.54
N ILE A 138 -1.19 9.52 -14.97
CA ILE A 138 -2.21 8.56 -14.54
C ILE A 138 -1.52 7.34 -13.94
N ALA A 139 -1.99 6.91 -12.77
CA ALA A 139 -1.57 5.68 -12.13
C ALA A 139 -2.78 4.96 -11.53
N GLY A 140 -2.77 3.63 -11.55
CA GLY A 140 -3.85 2.84 -11.00
C GLY A 140 -3.74 1.37 -11.39
N ARG A 141 -4.88 0.71 -11.56
CA ARG A 141 -4.98 -0.65 -12.06
C ARG A 141 -5.96 -0.71 -13.22
N VAL A 142 -5.74 -1.67 -14.10
CA VAL A 142 -6.66 -1.99 -15.20
C VAL A 142 -7.03 -3.46 -15.12
N LEU A 143 -8.30 -3.78 -15.39
CA LEU A 143 -8.74 -5.15 -15.62
C LEU A 143 -8.68 -5.41 -17.12
N VAL A 144 -7.91 -6.41 -17.52
CA VAL A 144 -7.73 -6.79 -18.92
C VAL A 144 -8.25 -8.18 -19.14
N LYS A 145 -8.90 -8.42 -20.29
CA LYS A 145 -9.25 -9.77 -20.72
C LYS A 145 -8.01 -10.41 -21.34
N VAL A 146 -7.53 -11.48 -20.74
CA VAL A 146 -6.49 -12.33 -21.33
C VAL A 146 -7.20 -13.54 -21.96
N GLY A 147 -6.93 -13.78 -23.24
CA GLY A 147 -7.48 -14.89 -24.02
C GLY A 147 -6.61 -16.13 -23.93
#